data_AF-A0A3N5ZBY8-F1
#
_entry.id   AF-A0A3N5ZBY8-F1
#
_cell.length_a   1.000
_cell.length_b   1.000
_cell.length_c   1.000
_cell.angle_alpha   90.00
_cell.angle_beta   90.00
_cell.angle_gamma   90.00
#
_symmetry.space_group_name_H-M   'P 1'
#
loop_
_entity.id
_entity.type
_entity.pdbx_description
1 polymer ?
#
loop_
_entity_poly.entity_id
_entity_poly.type
_entity_poly.pdbx_seq_one_letter_code
_entity_poly.pdbx_strand_id
1 'polypeptide(L)'
;KKADADAIGVFADNLRHLLLAPPLGQKRVLAIDPGFRTGCKVACLDAQGKLLHHDVVYATAASEGQLQQARTTLRALVQRFGIEAVAIGNGTASRETEQFVRSLGLTAAGAGTPIVIAMVNESGASIYSASEVAREELPDQDVTVRGAVSIGRRMMDPLAELVKIDPKSIGVGQYQHDVEQAALKRSLDDVVVSCVNGVGVELNTTSKQLLSYVSGVGPALAARIVEHRDENGPFRSRRALLKVPRLGPKAFEQCAGFLRIYGSEHPLDASAVHPESYSVVDKMAEDLSCSVADLLKDASLRGRIQPERYVSGKVGLPTLQDILEELSKPGRDPRRDFEVFSFAEGVEKLEDLRPGMNLPGIVTNVTAFGAFVDIGVHQDGLVHVSQLSDRFIRDPADVVKVNQKVRVTVLEVDLPRKRVALSMRSKPETVKGRETHTPPAVPTPSRQTPPSSAGGPSKPSGVFNNPFAEALRKKN
;
A
#
# COMPACT_ATOMS: atom_id res chain seq x y z
N LYS A 1 -17.15 19.08 -9.97
CA LYS A 1 -16.06 20.03 -9.62
C LYS A 1 -15.60 19.91 -8.18
N LYS A 2 -16.33 20.41 -7.15
CA LYS A 2 -15.88 20.24 -5.75
C LYS A 2 -15.83 18.77 -5.33
N ALA A 3 -16.90 18.02 -5.62
CA ALA A 3 -16.97 16.58 -5.36
C ALA A 3 -15.82 15.81 -6.05
N ASP A 4 -15.52 16.13 -7.32
CA ASP A 4 -14.42 15.51 -8.06
C ASP A 4 -13.07 15.81 -7.40
N ALA A 5 -12.83 17.06 -6.97
CA ALA A 5 -11.59 17.44 -6.31
C ALA A 5 -11.41 16.70 -4.98
N ASP A 6 -12.47 16.60 -4.17
CA ASP A 6 -12.44 15.87 -2.90
C ASP A 6 -12.18 14.37 -3.13
N ALA A 7 -12.85 13.76 -4.12
CA ALA A 7 -12.65 12.36 -4.48
C ALA A 7 -11.23 12.08 -5.02
N ILE A 8 -10.70 12.95 -5.89
CA ILE A 8 -9.33 12.86 -6.40
C ILE A 8 -8.30 12.97 -5.27
N GLY A 9 -8.54 13.82 -4.27
CA GLY A 9 -7.70 13.91 -3.08
C GLY A 9 -7.62 12.57 -2.32
N VAL A 10 -8.75 11.89 -2.16
CA VAL A 10 -8.79 10.55 -1.54
C VAL A 10 -8.04 9.52 -2.38
N PHE A 11 -8.21 9.53 -3.70
CA PHE A 11 -7.49 8.64 -4.61
C PHE A 11 -5.97 8.86 -4.58
N ALA A 12 -5.54 10.12 -4.50
CA ALA A 12 -4.15 10.51 -4.37
C ALA A 12 -3.54 10.01 -3.04
N ASP A 13 -4.24 10.15 -1.93
CA ASP A 13 -3.83 9.62 -0.62
C ASP A 13 -3.72 8.09 -0.64
N ASN A 14 -4.71 7.40 -1.22
CA ASN A 14 -4.70 5.95 -1.34
C ASN A 14 -3.54 5.46 -2.20
N LEU A 15 -3.25 6.13 -3.33
CA LEU A 15 -2.11 5.80 -4.16
C LEU A 15 -0.79 5.99 -3.40
N ARG A 16 -0.63 7.11 -2.68
CA ARG A 16 0.55 7.39 -1.85
C ARG A 16 0.80 6.26 -0.85
N HIS A 17 -0.25 5.75 -0.22
CA HIS A 17 -0.15 4.64 0.73
C HIS A 17 0.27 3.32 0.07
N LEU A 18 -0.20 3.04 -1.14
CA LEU A 18 0.21 1.85 -1.89
C LEU A 18 1.68 1.95 -2.33
N LEU A 19 2.11 3.11 -2.82
CA LEU A 19 3.48 3.34 -3.28
C LEU A 19 4.51 3.32 -2.15
N LEU A 20 4.14 3.87 -0.98
CA LEU A 20 5.01 3.91 0.20
C LEU A 20 4.83 2.70 1.13
N ALA A 21 4.17 1.65 0.64
CA ALA A 21 4.08 0.40 1.38
C ALA A 21 5.49 -0.17 1.65
N PRO A 22 5.72 -0.76 2.84
CA PRO A 22 7.01 -1.34 3.20
C PRO A 22 7.51 -2.37 2.18
N PRO A 23 8.74 -2.23 1.66
CA PRO A 23 9.35 -3.24 0.80
C PRO A 23 9.89 -4.42 1.61
N LEU A 24 9.72 -5.66 1.13
CA LEU A 24 10.40 -6.82 1.71
C LEU A 24 11.92 -6.77 1.48
N GLY A 25 12.35 -6.12 0.40
CA GLY A 25 13.73 -6.06 -0.04
C GLY A 25 14.17 -7.26 -0.88
N GLN A 26 15.49 -7.46 -0.95
CA GLN A 26 16.13 -8.44 -1.84
C GLN A 26 16.05 -9.85 -1.26
N LYS A 27 14.88 -10.48 -1.37
CA LYS A 27 14.63 -11.87 -0.96
C LYS A 27 14.10 -12.69 -2.13
N ARG A 28 14.33 -14.00 -2.10
CA ARG A 28 13.75 -14.93 -3.08
C ARG A 28 12.27 -15.15 -2.78
N VAL A 29 11.40 -14.79 -3.73
CA VAL A 29 9.94 -14.75 -3.54
C VAL A 29 9.25 -15.80 -4.39
N LEU A 30 8.34 -16.56 -3.79
CA LEU A 30 7.33 -17.35 -4.51
C LEU A 30 6.06 -16.53 -4.61
N ALA A 31 5.72 -16.07 -5.79
CA ALA A 31 4.49 -15.34 -6.05
C ALA A 31 3.38 -16.28 -6.48
N ILE A 32 2.18 -16.07 -5.96
CA ILE A 32 0.99 -16.85 -6.26
C ILE A 32 -0.12 -15.87 -6.64
N ASP A 33 -0.57 -15.95 -7.89
CA ASP A 33 -1.79 -15.31 -8.40
C ASP A 33 -2.95 -16.31 -8.26
N PRO A 34 -3.82 -16.14 -7.24
CA PRO A 34 -4.83 -17.12 -6.89
C PRO A 34 -5.86 -17.39 -8.00
N GLY A 35 -6.49 -18.55 -7.92
CA GLY A 35 -7.58 -18.90 -8.81
C GLY A 35 -8.24 -20.20 -8.42
N PHE A 36 -9.56 -20.28 -8.67
CA PHE A 36 -10.34 -21.50 -8.48
C PHE A 36 -10.19 -22.42 -9.70
N ARG A 37 -11.00 -22.22 -10.74
CA ARG A 37 -11.09 -23.12 -11.90
C ARG A 37 -9.85 -23.13 -12.78
N THR A 38 -9.17 -21.99 -12.91
CA THR A 38 -7.96 -21.84 -13.74
C THR A 38 -6.67 -22.17 -12.99
N GLY A 39 -6.78 -22.59 -11.72
CA GLY A 39 -5.64 -22.81 -10.84
C GLY A 39 -4.97 -21.51 -10.38
N CYS A 40 -4.04 -21.67 -9.45
CA CYS A 40 -3.16 -20.62 -8.95
C CYS A 40 -1.91 -20.58 -9.82
N LYS A 41 -1.59 -19.42 -10.38
CA LYS A 41 -0.39 -19.23 -11.20
C LYS A 41 0.76 -18.88 -10.28
N VAL A 42 1.86 -19.61 -10.40
CA VAL A 42 2.99 -19.54 -9.49
C VAL A 42 4.21 -19.03 -10.23
N ALA A 43 4.97 -18.12 -9.63
CA ALA A 43 6.24 -17.63 -10.15
C ALA A 43 7.31 -17.62 -9.05
N CYS A 44 8.44 -18.28 -9.29
CA CYS A 44 9.62 -18.22 -8.43
C CYS A 44 10.53 -17.10 -8.90
N LEU A 45 10.83 -16.15 -8.04
CA LEU A 45 11.71 -15.00 -8.30
C LEU A 45 13.01 -15.13 -7.50
N ASP A 46 14.13 -14.69 -8.09
CA ASP A 46 15.35 -14.49 -7.32
C ASP A 46 15.30 -13.21 -6.46
N ALA A 47 16.39 -12.94 -5.73
CA ALA A 47 16.50 -11.78 -4.85
C ALA A 47 16.48 -10.43 -5.61
N GLN A 48 16.66 -10.45 -6.93
CA GLN A 48 16.61 -9.29 -7.82
C GLN A 48 15.25 -9.19 -8.55
N GLY A 49 14.33 -10.12 -8.33
CA GLY A 49 13.01 -10.14 -8.95
C GLY A 49 13.01 -10.70 -10.38
N LYS A 50 14.07 -11.39 -10.80
CA LYS A 50 14.10 -12.12 -12.08
C LYS A 50 13.30 -13.42 -11.94
N LEU A 51 12.50 -13.71 -12.96
CA LEU A 51 11.76 -14.96 -13.05
C LEU A 51 12.72 -16.15 -13.23
N LEU A 52 12.67 -17.10 -12.31
CA LEU A 52 13.42 -18.35 -12.36
C LEU A 52 12.59 -19.52 -12.89
N HIS A 53 11.32 -19.57 -12.51
CA HIS A 53 10.41 -20.64 -12.87
C HIS A 53 8.96 -20.20 -12.69
N HIS A 54 8.05 -20.77 -13.47
CA HIS A 54 6.62 -20.60 -13.28
C HIS A 54 5.90 -21.94 -13.46
N ASP A 55 4.75 -22.08 -12.80
CA ASP A 55 3.90 -23.28 -12.89
C ASP A 55 2.43 -22.90 -12.58
N VAL A 56 1.52 -23.86 -12.75
CA VAL A 56 0.12 -23.73 -12.35
C VAL A 56 -0.21 -24.83 -11.35
N VAL A 57 -0.66 -24.44 -10.14
CA VAL A 57 -1.04 -25.38 -9.09
C VAL A 57 -2.52 -25.24 -8.73
N TYR A 58 -3.19 -26.34 -8.48
CA TYR A 58 -4.59 -26.35 -8.05
C TYR A 58 -4.65 -26.47 -6.53
N ALA A 59 -4.49 -25.33 -5.86
CA ALA A 59 -4.42 -25.21 -4.40
C ALA A 59 -5.78 -24.97 -3.72
N THR A 60 -6.85 -24.78 -4.50
CA THR A 60 -8.21 -24.48 -4.01
C THR A 60 -9.24 -25.27 -4.81
N ALA A 61 -10.48 -25.41 -4.30
CA ALA A 61 -11.65 -26.01 -4.98
C ALA A 61 -11.34 -27.15 -5.99
N ALA A 62 -10.46 -28.08 -5.58
CA ALA A 62 -9.88 -29.13 -6.43
C ALA A 62 -10.05 -30.51 -5.78
N SER A 63 -9.84 -31.57 -6.56
CA SER A 63 -9.85 -32.94 -6.04
C SER A 63 -8.69 -33.16 -5.05
N GLU A 64 -8.85 -34.09 -4.11
CA GLU A 64 -7.80 -34.36 -3.10
C GLU A 64 -6.44 -34.74 -3.74
N GLY A 65 -6.47 -35.46 -4.88
CA GLY A 65 -5.26 -35.77 -5.64
C GLY A 65 -4.54 -34.52 -6.17
N GLN A 66 -5.30 -33.54 -6.69
CA GLN A 66 -4.75 -32.27 -7.16
C GLN A 66 -4.21 -31.41 -6.02
N LEU A 67 -4.91 -31.38 -4.88
CA LEU A 67 -4.43 -30.71 -3.67
C LEU A 67 -3.10 -31.33 -3.24
N GLN A 68 -3.00 -32.66 -3.18
CA GLN A 68 -1.75 -33.34 -2.81
C GLN A 68 -0.61 -33.08 -3.80
N GLN A 69 -0.90 -33.00 -5.09
CA GLN A 69 0.06 -32.59 -6.10
C GLN A 69 0.53 -31.15 -5.85
N ALA A 70 -0.38 -30.21 -5.61
CA ALA A 70 -0.04 -28.82 -5.29
C ALA A 70 0.83 -28.71 -4.02
N ARG A 71 0.53 -29.48 -2.96
CA ARG A 71 1.37 -29.55 -1.74
C ARG A 71 2.80 -29.98 -2.07
N THR A 72 2.93 -31.02 -2.90
CA THR A 72 4.22 -31.59 -3.30
C THR A 72 5.01 -30.61 -4.16
N THR A 73 4.37 -30.03 -5.17
CA THR A 73 4.98 -29.04 -6.08
C THR A 73 5.46 -27.82 -5.31
N LEU A 74 4.61 -27.19 -4.48
CA LEU A 74 5.00 -25.98 -3.74
C LEU A 74 6.18 -26.23 -2.79
N ARG A 75 6.21 -27.36 -2.08
CA ARG A 75 7.36 -27.75 -1.25
C ARG A 75 8.64 -27.92 -2.07
N ALA A 76 8.53 -28.59 -3.23
CA ALA A 76 9.66 -28.80 -4.13
C ALA A 76 10.20 -27.47 -4.68
N LEU A 77 9.32 -26.54 -5.07
CA LEU A 77 9.70 -25.21 -5.56
C LEU A 77 10.42 -24.41 -4.47
N VAL A 78 9.86 -24.38 -3.26
CA VAL A 78 10.46 -23.69 -2.11
C VAL A 78 11.87 -24.18 -1.83
N GLN A 79 12.06 -25.50 -1.79
CA GLN A 79 13.38 -26.09 -1.55
C GLN A 79 14.34 -25.85 -2.72
N ARG A 80 13.90 -26.11 -3.95
CA ARG A 80 14.73 -26.01 -5.16
C ARG A 80 15.25 -24.59 -5.39
N PHE A 81 14.42 -23.58 -5.17
CA PHE A 81 14.78 -22.19 -5.44
C PHE A 81 15.24 -21.42 -4.19
N GLY A 82 15.21 -22.05 -3.01
CA GLY A 82 15.60 -21.41 -1.76
C GLY A 82 14.70 -20.22 -1.42
N ILE A 83 13.39 -20.40 -1.53
CA ILE A 83 12.41 -19.33 -1.31
C ILE A 83 12.42 -18.89 0.16
N GLU A 84 12.35 -17.57 0.37
CA GLU A 84 12.39 -16.92 1.68
C GLU A 84 11.06 -16.26 2.05
N ALA A 85 10.22 -15.97 1.06
CA ALA A 85 8.90 -15.38 1.23
C ALA A 85 7.89 -15.85 0.18
N VAL A 86 6.61 -15.89 0.52
CA VAL A 86 5.49 -16.13 -0.38
C VAL A 86 4.62 -14.87 -0.47
N ALA A 87 4.43 -14.39 -1.70
CA ALA A 87 3.52 -13.31 -2.04
C ALA A 87 2.21 -13.91 -2.59
N ILE A 88 1.07 -13.56 -2.02
CA ILE A 88 -0.24 -14.03 -2.49
C ILE A 88 -1.08 -12.83 -2.92
N GLY A 89 -1.54 -12.82 -4.17
CA GLY A 89 -2.44 -11.78 -4.68
C GLY A 89 -3.75 -11.73 -3.89
N ASN A 90 -4.25 -10.53 -3.58
CA ASN A 90 -5.48 -10.35 -2.80
C ASN A 90 -6.78 -10.44 -3.62
N GLY A 91 -6.74 -11.12 -4.77
CA GLY A 91 -7.87 -11.35 -5.65
C GLY A 91 -8.82 -12.47 -5.24
N THR A 92 -9.44 -13.05 -6.27
CA THR A 92 -10.38 -14.17 -6.13
C THR A 92 -9.66 -15.43 -5.67
N ALA A 93 -10.21 -16.16 -4.70
CA ALA A 93 -9.62 -17.35 -4.08
C ALA A 93 -8.38 -17.10 -3.21
N SER A 94 -8.10 -15.83 -2.88
CA SER A 94 -6.89 -15.44 -2.16
C SER A 94 -6.82 -15.99 -0.73
N ARG A 95 -7.94 -16.00 -0.01
CA ARG A 95 -8.04 -16.53 1.36
C ARG A 95 -7.82 -18.03 1.41
N GLU A 96 -8.51 -18.77 0.54
CA GLU A 96 -8.38 -20.22 0.41
C GLU A 96 -6.95 -20.60 0.03
N THR A 97 -6.33 -19.82 -0.85
CA THR A 97 -4.93 -19.99 -1.24
C THR A 97 -3.98 -19.73 -0.07
N GLU A 98 -4.19 -18.64 0.69
CA GLU A 98 -3.41 -18.33 1.88
C GLU A 98 -3.50 -19.44 2.92
N GLN A 99 -4.71 -19.91 3.24
CA GLN A 99 -4.95 -20.99 4.19
C GLN A 99 -4.25 -22.28 3.74
N PHE A 100 -4.38 -22.63 2.46
CA PHE A 100 -3.70 -23.78 1.88
C PHE A 100 -2.18 -23.67 2.04
N VAL A 101 -1.58 -22.55 1.66
CA VAL A 101 -0.12 -22.33 1.74
C VAL A 101 0.37 -22.34 3.19
N ARG A 102 -0.36 -21.71 4.12
CA ARG A 102 -0.03 -21.72 5.56
C ARG A 102 -0.06 -23.14 6.13
N SER A 103 -1.03 -23.96 5.73
CA SER A 103 -1.15 -25.36 6.18
C SER A 103 0.06 -26.24 5.80
N LEU A 104 0.89 -25.81 4.83
CA LEU A 104 2.05 -26.57 4.40
C LEU A 104 3.21 -26.53 5.40
N GLY A 105 3.23 -25.56 6.31
CA GLY A 105 4.30 -25.35 7.28
C GLY A 105 5.66 -25.09 6.63
N LEU A 106 5.69 -24.25 5.58
CA LEU A 106 6.90 -24.02 4.79
C LEU A 106 7.98 -23.31 5.61
N THR A 107 9.22 -23.80 5.50
CA THR A 107 10.41 -23.24 6.17
C THR A 107 11.45 -22.83 5.14
N ALA A 108 12.14 -21.72 5.40
CA ALA A 108 13.24 -21.27 4.56
C ALA A 108 14.39 -22.30 4.58
N ALA A 109 15.03 -22.50 3.43
CA ALA A 109 16.12 -23.46 3.30
C ALA A 109 17.29 -23.08 4.24
N GLY A 110 17.76 -24.03 5.05
CA GLY A 110 18.97 -23.89 5.87
C GLY A 110 18.80 -23.21 7.25
N ALA A 111 17.64 -22.61 7.57
CA ALA A 111 17.46 -21.89 8.83
C ALA A 111 16.38 -22.46 9.76
N GLY A 112 15.50 -23.35 9.27
CA GLY A 112 14.35 -23.84 10.05
C GLY A 112 13.30 -22.77 10.39
N THR A 113 13.52 -21.52 9.97
CA THR A 113 12.62 -20.39 10.20
C THR A 113 11.39 -20.51 9.28
N PRO A 114 10.17 -20.27 9.77
CA PRO A 114 8.98 -20.19 8.94
C PRO A 114 9.12 -19.17 7.82
N ILE A 115 8.65 -19.52 6.62
CA ILE A 115 8.63 -18.60 5.49
C ILE A 115 7.62 -17.48 5.76
N VAL A 116 8.00 -16.26 5.40
CA VAL A 116 7.10 -15.10 5.45
C VAL A 116 6.03 -15.27 4.38
N ILE A 117 4.76 -15.37 4.78
CA ILE A 117 3.62 -15.42 3.86
C ILE A 117 2.81 -14.13 4.03
N ALA A 118 2.64 -13.36 2.96
CA ALA A 118 1.90 -12.12 2.99
C ALA A 118 0.97 -11.94 1.79
N MET A 119 -0.16 -11.30 2.08
CA MET A 119 -1.10 -10.81 1.07
C MET A 119 -0.57 -9.55 0.40
N VAL A 120 -0.72 -9.47 -0.92
CA VAL A 120 -0.24 -8.38 -1.76
C VAL A 120 -1.37 -7.85 -2.62
N ASN A 121 -1.47 -6.53 -2.73
CA ASN A 121 -2.44 -5.90 -3.61
C ASN A 121 -2.13 -6.26 -5.08
N GLU A 122 -3.10 -6.84 -5.79
CA GLU A 122 -2.98 -7.20 -7.21
C GLU A 122 -3.64 -6.17 -8.15
N SER A 123 -4.17 -5.06 -7.62
CA SER A 123 -4.85 -4.04 -8.43
C SER A 123 -3.91 -3.52 -9.52
N GLY A 124 -4.36 -3.59 -10.77
CA GLY A 124 -3.56 -3.22 -11.94
C GLY A 124 -2.53 -4.28 -12.40
N ALA A 125 -2.42 -5.45 -11.76
CA ALA A 125 -1.53 -6.52 -12.22
C ALA A 125 -1.94 -7.05 -13.61
N SER A 126 -3.25 -7.11 -13.87
CA SER A 126 -3.79 -7.43 -15.20
C SER A 126 -3.42 -6.37 -16.25
N ILE A 127 -3.50 -5.08 -15.90
CA ILE A 127 -3.09 -3.96 -16.77
C ILE A 127 -1.59 -4.05 -17.09
N TYR A 128 -0.76 -4.26 -16.06
CA TYR A 128 0.68 -4.50 -16.25
C TYR A 128 0.90 -5.68 -17.19
N SER A 129 0.29 -6.83 -16.94
CA SER A 129 0.56 -8.07 -17.68
C SER A 129 0.24 -8.00 -19.19
N ALA A 130 -0.69 -7.12 -19.56
CA ALA A 130 -1.08 -6.86 -20.94
C ALA A 130 -0.35 -5.64 -21.56
N SER A 131 0.49 -4.94 -20.79
CA SER A 131 1.21 -3.75 -21.22
C SER A 131 2.40 -4.07 -22.12
N GLU A 132 2.87 -3.07 -22.88
CA GLU A 132 4.14 -3.17 -23.63
C GLU A 132 5.33 -3.35 -22.70
N VAL A 133 5.34 -2.69 -21.54
CA VAL A 133 6.40 -2.83 -20.53
C VAL A 133 6.58 -4.30 -20.12
N ALA A 134 5.49 -5.01 -19.82
CA ALA A 134 5.58 -6.42 -19.45
C ALA A 134 5.98 -7.33 -20.63
N ARG A 135 5.61 -6.97 -21.86
CA ARG A 135 6.07 -7.68 -23.07
C ARG A 135 7.57 -7.47 -23.31
N GLU A 136 8.10 -6.29 -23.03
CA GLU A 136 9.54 -6.02 -23.10
C GLU A 136 10.31 -6.75 -22.01
N GLU A 137 9.82 -6.75 -20.77
CA GLU A 137 10.50 -7.40 -19.63
C GLU A 137 10.43 -8.93 -19.68
N LEU A 138 9.34 -9.48 -20.20
CA LEU A 138 9.04 -10.93 -20.19
C LEU A 138 8.45 -11.34 -21.56
N PRO A 139 9.24 -11.29 -22.65
CA PRO A 139 8.75 -11.51 -24.01
C PRO A 139 8.16 -12.90 -24.23
N ASP A 140 8.81 -13.92 -23.65
CA ASP A 140 8.44 -15.34 -23.84
C ASP A 140 7.34 -15.83 -22.89
N GLN A 141 6.80 -14.95 -22.05
CA GLN A 141 5.83 -15.31 -21.01
C GLN A 141 4.42 -14.87 -21.39
N ASP A 142 3.41 -15.67 -21.05
CA ASP A 142 2.02 -15.27 -21.26
C ASP A 142 1.55 -14.26 -20.19
N VAL A 143 0.35 -13.73 -20.41
CA VAL A 143 -0.27 -12.69 -19.56
C VAL A 143 -0.42 -13.15 -18.12
N THR A 144 -0.75 -14.43 -17.86
CA THR A 144 -0.98 -14.92 -16.51
C THR A 144 0.31 -15.02 -15.70
N VAL A 145 1.40 -15.47 -16.33
CA VAL A 145 2.73 -15.52 -15.69
C VAL A 145 3.23 -14.12 -15.38
N ARG A 146 3.06 -13.17 -16.32
CA ARG A 146 3.41 -11.75 -16.09
C ARG A 146 2.67 -11.15 -14.90
N GLY A 147 1.39 -11.49 -14.73
CA GLY A 147 0.59 -11.10 -13.57
C GLY A 147 1.18 -11.62 -12.25
N ALA A 148 1.49 -12.92 -12.18
CA ALA A 148 2.12 -13.53 -11.00
C ALA A 148 3.49 -12.92 -10.68
N VAL A 149 4.32 -12.64 -11.70
CA VAL A 149 5.60 -11.95 -11.50
C VAL A 149 5.41 -10.57 -10.87
N SER A 150 4.40 -9.80 -11.32
CA SER A 150 4.11 -8.48 -10.75
C SER A 150 3.73 -8.56 -9.27
N ILE A 151 2.93 -9.55 -8.87
CA ILE A 151 2.58 -9.77 -7.45
C ILE A 151 3.84 -10.00 -6.61
N GLY A 152 4.76 -10.84 -7.08
CA GLY A 152 6.02 -11.09 -6.37
C GLY A 152 6.87 -9.82 -6.23
N ARG A 153 7.06 -9.09 -7.32
CA ARG A 153 7.85 -7.86 -7.35
C ARG A 153 7.24 -6.75 -6.49
N ARG A 154 5.92 -6.66 -6.40
CA ARG A 154 5.23 -5.73 -5.47
C ARG A 154 5.53 -6.04 -4.01
N MET A 155 5.66 -7.30 -3.62
CA MET A 155 6.09 -7.64 -2.26
C MET A 155 7.53 -7.20 -2.01
N MET A 156 8.40 -7.38 -3.01
CA MET A 156 9.82 -7.01 -2.93
C MET A 156 9.99 -5.49 -2.79
N ASP A 157 9.39 -4.72 -3.70
CA ASP A 157 9.34 -3.26 -3.65
C ASP A 157 8.06 -2.74 -4.37
N PRO A 158 7.04 -2.31 -3.60
CA PRO A 158 5.80 -1.78 -4.16
C PRO A 158 6.00 -0.59 -5.09
N LEU A 159 6.90 0.34 -4.73
CA LEU A 159 7.14 1.55 -5.51
C LEU A 159 7.74 1.19 -6.87
N ALA A 160 8.79 0.36 -6.88
CA ALA A 160 9.50 0.02 -8.11
C ALA A 160 8.65 -0.76 -9.12
N GLU A 161 7.65 -1.51 -8.64
CA GLU A 161 6.76 -2.29 -9.51
C GLU A 161 5.50 -1.51 -9.92
N LEU A 162 4.87 -0.74 -9.01
CA LEU A 162 3.64 0.00 -9.32
C LEU A 162 3.85 1.15 -10.31
N VAL A 163 5.04 1.78 -10.35
CA VAL A 163 5.38 2.84 -11.31
C VAL A 163 5.36 2.37 -12.77
N LYS A 164 5.38 1.06 -13.02
CA LYS A 164 5.30 0.49 -14.37
C LYS A 164 3.89 0.54 -14.95
N ILE A 165 2.90 0.89 -14.14
CA ILE A 165 1.48 0.97 -14.50
C ILE A 165 1.11 2.44 -14.60
N ASP A 166 0.27 2.79 -15.58
CA ASP A 166 -0.36 4.11 -15.63
C ASP A 166 -1.11 4.37 -14.29
N PRO A 167 -0.77 5.41 -13.52
CA PRO A 167 -1.28 5.59 -12.16
C PRO A 167 -2.81 5.63 -12.09
N LYS A 168 -3.49 6.17 -13.11
CA LYS A 168 -4.96 6.18 -13.20
C LYS A 168 -5.59 4.79 -13.43
N SER A 169 -4.78 3.80 -13.78
CA SER A 169 -5.20 2.40 -13.99
C SER A 169 -4.97 1.54 -12.75
N ILE A 170 -4.29 2.09 -11.73
CA ILE A 170 -4.24 1.48 -10.40
C ILE A 170 -5.59 1.78 -9.74
N GLY A 171 -6.31 0.74 -9.36
CA GLY A 171 -7.60 0.88 -8.67
C GLY A 171 -7.39 1.43 -7.26
N VAL A 172 -7.54 2.74 -7.10
CA VAL A 172 -7.29 3.46 -5.83
C VAL A 172 -8.57 3.96 -5.17
N GLY A 173 -9.73 3.72 -5.78
CA GLY A 173 -11.02 3.91 -5.14
C GLY A 173 -12.21 3.58 -6.03
N GLN A 174 -13.40 3.59 -5.43
CA GLN A 174 -14.66 3.40 -6.15
C GLN A 174 -14.96 4.62 -7.03
N TYR A 175 -15.62 4.40 -8.17
CA TYR A 175 -16.05 5.47 -9.09
C TYR A 175 -14.90 6.35 -9.64
N GLN A 176 -13.66 5.83 -9.64
CA GLN A 176 -12.48 6.52 -10.18
C GLN A 176 -12.62 6.88 -11.67
N HIS A 177 -13.47 6.18 -12.42
CA HIS A 177 -13.76 6.48 -13.82
C HIS A 177 -14.80 7.59 -14.02
N ASP A 178 -15.53 7.97 -12.95
CA ASP A 178 -16.62 8.95 -13.02
C ASP A 178 -16.16 10.38 -12.65
N VAL A 179 -14.92 10.54 -12.18
CA VAL A 179 -14.32 11.87 -11.92
C VAL A 179 -13.68 12.45 -13.19
N GLU A 180 -13.31 13.73 -13.13
CA GLU A 180 -12.61 14.41 -14.22
C GLU A 180 -11.23 13.77 -14.46
N GLN A 181 -11.08 13.12 -15.62
CA GLN A 181 -9.96 12.22 -15.88
C GLN A 181 -8.63 12.94 -16.08
N ALA A 182 -8.61 14.18 -16.57
CA ALA A 182 -7.37 14.93 -16.75
C ALA A 182 -6.80 15.39 -15.40
N ALA A 183 -7.66 15.88 -14.50
CA ALA A 183 -7.31 16.24 -13.13
C ALA A 183 -6.88 15.02 -12.33
N LEU A 184 -7.59 13.89 -12.45
CA LEU A 184 -7.20 12.63 -11.84
C LEU A 184 -5.78 12.23 -12.27
N LYS A 185 -5.54 12.15 -13.58
CA LYS A 185 -4.23 11.74 -14.11
C LYS A 185 -3.12 12.64 -13.57
N ARG A 186 -3.29 13.96 -13.65
CA ARG A 186 -2.29 14.92 -13.14
C ARG A 186 -2.01 14.70 -11.66
N SER A 187 -3.06 14.59 -10.85
CA SER A 187 -2.91 14.41 -9.41
C SER A 187 -2.19 13.11 -9.04
N LEU A 188 -2.50 12.01 -9.74
CA LEU A 188 -1.85 10.73 -9.47
C LEU A 188 -0.40 10.70 -9.96
N ASP A 189 -0.11 11.31 -11.11
CA ASP A 189 1.26 11.49 -11.61
C ASP A 189 2.10 12.29 -10.59
N ASP A 190 1.55 13.39 -10.05
CA ASP A 190 2.22 14.22 -9.03
C ASP A 190 2.51 13.42 -7.74
N VAL A 191 1.59 12.54 -7.33
CA VAL A 191 1.83 11.62 -6.20
C VAL A 191 2.97 10.65 -6.50
N VAL A 192 3.02 10.07 -7.70
CA VAL A 192 4.10 9.16 -8.07
C VAL A 192 5.45 9.87 -8.04
N VAL A 193 5.54 11.05 -8.67
CA VAL A 193 6.76 11.88 -8.63
C VAL A 193 7.14 12.19 -7.18
N SER A 194 6.20 12.63 -6.34
CA SER A 194 6.45 12.91 -4.93
C SER A 194 6.97 11.68 -4.17
N CYS A 195 6.40 10.49 -4.40
CA CYS A 195 6.84 9.26 -3.72
C CYS A 195 8.21 8.80 -4.20
N VAL A 196 8.46 8.80 -5.51
CA VAL A 196 9.75 8.38 -6.10
C VAL A 196 10.89 9.27 -5.62
N ASN A 197 10.70 10.59 -5.64
CA ASN A 197 11.74 11.52 -5.20
C ASN A 197 11.86 11.56 -3.66
N GLY A 198 10.77 11.33 -2.92
CA GLY A 198 10.83 11.20 -1.46
C GLY A 198 11.57 9.95 -0.99
N VAL A 199 11.43 8.83 -1.71
CA VAL A 199 12.19 7.59 -1.43
C VAL A 199 13.60 7.67 -1.98
N GLY A 200 13.80 8.30 -3.15
CA GLY A 200 15.05 8.30 -3.93
C GLY A 200 15.33 6.96 -4.61
N VAL A 201 16.25 6.95 -5.57
CA VAL A 201 16.43 5.84 -6.52
C VAL A 201 17.90 5.44 -6.61
N GLU A 202 18.20 4.14 -6.50
CA GLU A 202 19.55 3.62 -6.76
C GLU A 202 19.82 3.56 -8.27
N LEU A 203 20.77 4.39 -8.73
CA LEU A 203 21.01 4.67 -10.13
C LEU A 203 21.46 3.43 -10.92
N ASN A 204 22.24 2.54 -10.29
CA ASN A 204 22.84 1.42 -10.99
C ASN A 204 21.92 0.20 -11.14
N THR A 205 20.79 0.16 -10.45
CA THR A 205 19.89 -1.01 -10.46
C THR A 205 18.46 -0.66 -10.90
N THR A 206 18.09 0.62 -10.88
CA THR A 206 16.75 1.07 -11.24
C THR A 206 16.35 0.78 -12.69
N SER A 207 15.04 0.61 -12.91
CA SER A 207 14.43 0.52 -14.24
C SER A 207 14.28 1.90 -14.89
N LYS A 208 14.10 1.92 -16.22
CA LYS A 208 13.77 3.14 -16.98
C LYS A 208 12.43 3.74 -16.54
N GLN A 209 11.47 2.91 -16.12
CA GLN A 209 10.16 3.35 -15.66
C GLN A 209 10.27 4.13 -14.35
N LEU A 210 11.01 3.61 -13.36
CA LEU A 210 11.20 4.31 -12.10
C LEU A 210 12.02 5.61 -12.29
N LEU A 211 13.08 5.57 -13.11
CA LEU A 211 13.87 6.75 -13.46
C LEU A 211 13.05 7.86 -14.12
N SER A 212 12.02 7.51 -14.89
CA SER A 212 11.20 8.49 -15.61
C SER A 212 10.44 9.44 -14.68
N TYR A 213 10.22 9.04 -13.42
CA TYR A 213 9.57 9.85 -12.38
C TYR A 213 10.56 10.63 -11.51
N VAL A 214 11.86 10.47 -11.70
CA VAL A 214 12.87 11.28 -11.02
C VAL A 214 12.82 12.71 -11.57
N SER A 215 12.86 13.69 -10.67
CA SER A 215 12.81 15.12 -11.00
C SER A 215 13.85 15.47 -12.07
N GLY A 216 13.41 16.13 -13.14
CA GLY A 216 14.29 16.55 -14.24
C GLY A 216 14.74 15.46 -15.22
N VAL A 217 14.30 14.21 -15.07
CA VAL A 217 14.70 13.09 -15.96
C VAL A 217 13.66 12.86 -17.06
N GLY A 218 12.46 12.41 -16.70
CA GLY A 218 11.44 12.03 -17.69
C GLY A 218 11.79 10.81 -18.55
N PRO A 219 10.87 10.34 -19.41
CA PRO A 219 11.04 9.06 -20.12
C PRO A 219 12.26 9.00 -21.06
N ALA A 220 12.53 10.11 -21.78
CA ALA A 220 13.59 10.15 -22.76
C ALA A 220 14.99 10.07 -22.13
N LEU A 221 15.26 10.85 -21.07
CA LEU A 221 16.54 10.77 -20.37
C LEU A 221 16.66 9.47 -19.58
N ALA A 222 15.57 8.94 -19.01
CA ALA A 222 15.60 7.65 -18.33
C ALA A 222 16.11 6.52 -19.24
N ALA A 223 15.64 6.47 -20.49
CA ALA A 223 16.15 5.52 -21.48
C ALA A 223 17.65 5.72 -21.76
N ARG A 224 18.11 6.98 -21.90
CA ARG A 224 19.53 7.29 -22.14
C ARG A 224 20.44 6.97 -20.95
N ILE A 225 19.96 7.16 -19.73
CA ILE A 225 20.70 6.79 -18.52
C ILE A 225 20.90 5.28 -18.47
N VAL A 226 19.86 4.50 -18.75
CA VAL A 226 19.93 3.04 -18.80
C VAL A 226 20.84 2.56 -19.93
N GLU A 227 20.68 3.09 -21.15
CA GLU A 227 21.55 2.79 -22.30
C GLU A 227 23.02 3.08 -21.97
N HIS A 228 23.31 4.25 -21.39
CA HIS A 228 24.66 4.61 -20.98
C HIS A 228 25.23 3.65 -19.92
N ARG A 229 24.42 3.26 -18.92
CA ARG A 229 24.81 2.28 -17.88
C ARG A 229 25.13 0.91 -18.49
N ASP A 230 24.30 0.46 -19.43
CA ASP A 230 24.44 -0.86 -20.04
C ASP A 230 25.68 -0.91 -20.96
N GLU A 231 26.01 0.19 -21.63
CA GLU A 231 27.20 0.32 -22.50
C GLU A 231 28.51 0.57 -21.75
N ASN A 232 28.49 1.39 -20.68
CA ASN A 232 29.69 1.90 -20.02
C ASN A 232 29.92 1.26 -18.64
N GLY A 233 29.00 0.42 -18.18
CA GLY A 233 29.00 -0.16 -16.85
C GLY A 233 28.39 0.79 -15.79
N PRO A 234 28.46 0.39 -14.51
CA PRO A 234 27.83 1.15 -13.42
C PRO A 234 28.48 2.53 -13.22
N PHE A 235 27.66 3.51 -12.89
CA PHE A 235 28.09 4.84 -12.48
C PHE A 235 28.83 4.77 -11.15
N ARG A 236 30.02 5.39 -11.08
CA ARG A 236 30.84 5.49 -9.85
C ARG A 236 30.67 6.79 -9.10
N SER A 237 30.08 7.80 -9.74
CA SER A 237 29.77 9.09 -9.12
C SER A 237 28.59 9.76 -9.80
N ARG A 238 27.88 10.63 -9.06
CA ARG A 238 26.75 11.39 -9.64
C ARG A 238 27.20 12.25 -10.81
N ARG A 239 28.39 12.86 -10.72
CA ARG A 239 28.94 13.70 -11.79
C ARG A 239 29.09 12.96 -13.13
N ALA A 240 29.21 11.63 -13.12
CA ALA A 240 29.24 10.85 -14.35
C ALA A 240 27.94 10.94 -15.16
N LEU A 241 26.80 11.32 -14.55
CA LEU A 241 25.55 11.62 -15.26
C LEU A 241 25.71 12.71 -16.33
N LEU A 242 26.63 13.65 -16.14
CA LEU A 242 26.92 14.70 -17.15
C LEU A 242 27.54 14.13 -18.45
N LYS A 243 27.97 12.87 -18.45
CA LYS A 243 28.42 12.15 -19.65
C LYS A 243 27.27 11.51 -20.43
N VAL A 244 26.07 11.44 -19.84
CA VAL A 244 24.88 10.89 -20.51
C VAL A 244 24.42 11.88 -21.59
N PRO A 245 24.23 11.42 -22.84
CA PRO A 245 23.76 12.29 -23.92
C PRO A 245 22.47 13.04 -23.55
N ARG A 246 22.47 14.35 -23.77
CA ARG A 246 21.37 15.30 -23.49
C ARG A 246 21.05 15.56 -22.01
N LEU A 247 21.80 14.96 -21.08
CA LEU A 247 21.71 15.31 -19.66
C LEU A 247 22.62 16.52 -19.37
N GLY A 248 22.05 17.71 -19.49
CA GLY A 248 22.76 18.97 -19.26
C GLY A 248 22.84 19.37 -17.78
N PRO A 249 23.58 20.45 -17.46
CA PRO A 249 23.76 20.93 -16.08
C PRO A 249 22.46 21.18 -15.31
N LYS A 250 21.42 21.68 -15.99
CA LYS A 250 20.12 21.93 -15.34
C LYS A 250 19.39 20.64 -15.00
N ALA A 251 19.40 19.66 -15.89
CA ALA A 251 18.81 18.35 -15.61
C ALA A 251 19.56 17.66 -14.46
N PHE A 252 20.89 17.75 -14.46
CA PHE A 252 21.73 17.24 -13.37
C PHE A 252 21.38 17.88 -12.02
N GLU A 253 21.28 19.21 -11.96
CA GLU A 253 20.86 19.93 -10.74
C GLU A 253 19.46 19.49 -10.25
N GLN A 254 18.53 19.17 -11.15
CA GLN A 254 17.19 18.73 -10.75
C GLN A 254 17.16 17.27 -10.27
N CYS A 255 18.01 16.38 -10.80
CA CYS A 255 17.93 14.95 -10.53
C CYS A 255 18.95 14.43 -9.51
N ALA A 256 20.12 15.07 -9.38
CA ALA A 256 21.26 14.47 -8.70
C ALA A 256 21.00 14.15 -7.22
N GLY A 257 20.20 14.94 -6.52
CA GLY A 257 19.88 14.73 -5.10
C GLY A 257 18.98 13.52 -4.84
N PHE A 258 18.25 13.06 -5.87
CA PHE A 258 17.32 11.94 -5.79
C PHE A 258 17.93 10.62 -6.27
N LEU A 259 19.09 10.66 -6.93
CA LEU A 259 19.78 9.50 -7.47
C LEU A 259 20.90 9.08 -6.53
N ARG A 260 20.87 7.86 -6.02
CA ARG A 260 21.89 7.30 -5.13
C ARG A 260 22.81 6.36 -5.87
N ILE A 261 24.04 6.26 -5.37
CA ILE A 261 25.04 5.31 -5.84
C ILE A 261 25.69 4.67 -4.61
N TYR A 262 25.31 3.44 -4.30
CA TYR A 262 26.01 2.68 -3.25
C TYR A 262 27.40 2.23 -3.74
N GLY A 263 28.41 2.36 -2.87
CA GLY A 263 29.80 2.04 -3.23
C GLY A 263 30.45 3.03 -4.20
N SER A 264 29.94 4.26 -4.25
CA SER A 264 30.49 5.38 -5.01
C SER A 264 31.89 5.81 -4.56
N GLU A 265 32.57 6.58 -5.41
CA GLU A 265 33.85 7.23 -5.09
C GLU A 265 33.70 8.27 -3.98
N HIS A 266 32.60 9.03 -4.00
CA HIS A 266 32.29 10.03 -2.98
C HIS A 266 31.22 9.51 -2.02
N PRO A 267 31.45 9.46 -0.69
CA PRO A 267 30.51 8.87 0.26
C PRO A 267 29.10 9.49 0.25
N LEU A 268 29.00 10.79 -0.07
CA LEU A 268 27.71 11.50 -0.12
C LEU A 268 26.83 11.11 -1.31
N ASP A 269 27.36 10.44 -2.34
CA ASP A 269 26.55 9.98 -3.47
C ASP A 269 25.54 8.88 -3.05
N ALA A 270 25.72 8.26 -1.88
CA ALA A 270 24.75 7.34 -1.27
C ALA A 270 23.69 8.06 -0.40
N SER A 271 23.77 9.39 -0.26
CA SER A 271 22.90 10.21 0.61
C SER A 271 21.95 11.10 -0.20
N ALA A 272 20.99 11.78 0.43
CA ALA A 272 20.19 12.83 -0.18
C ALA A 272 20.89 14.20 -0.25
N VAL A 273 22.13 14.33 0.29
CA VAL A 273 22.89 15.58 0.19
C VAL A 273 23.15 15.87 -1.29
N HIS A 274 22.71 17.04 -1.75
CA HIS A 274 22.87 17.43 -3.15
C HIS A 274 24.35 17.77 -3.46
N PRO A 275 24.89 17.43 -4.65
CA PRO A 275 26.27 17.74 -5.03
C PRO A 275 26.68 19.22 -4.94
N GLU A 276 25.72 20.16 -5.00
CA GLU A 276 26.01 21.59 -4.80
C GLU A 276 26.48 21.92 -3.37
N SER A 277 26.17 21.03 -2.41
CA SER A 277 26.51 21.16 -1.00
C SER A 277 27.71 20.30 -0.57
N TYR A 278 28.39 19.61 -1.50
CA TYR A 278 29.52 18.75 -1.11
C TYR A 278 30.66 19.57 -0.49
N SER A 279 30.98 20.72 -1.08
CA SER A 279 32.04 21.59 -0.58
C SER A 279 31.81 22.08 0.86
N VAL A 280 30.55 22.23 1.29
CA VAL A 280 30.27 22.64 2.68
C VAL A 280 30.48 21.47 3.65
N VAL A 281 30.14 20.24 3.25
CA VAL A 281 30.39 19.04 4.05
C VAL A 281 31.88 18.71 4.11
N ASP A 282 32.59 18.86 2.99
CA ASP A 282 34.06 18.67 2.93
C ASP A 282 34.75 19.64 3.91
N LYS A 283 34.32 20.91 3.93
CA LYS A 283 34.82 21.91 4.87
C LYS A 283 34.53 21.56 6.33
N MET A 284 33.33 21.03 6.63
CA MET A 284 33.01 20.55 8.00
C MET A 284 33.96 19.44 8.44
N ALA A 285 34.29 18.51 7.53
CA ALA A 285 35.24 17.44 7.78
C ALA A 285 36.68 17.97 8.00
N GLU A 286 37.12 18.91 7.15
CA GLU A 286 38.42 19.59 7.28
C GLU A 286 38.56 20.32 8.63
N ASP A 287 37.56 21.11 9.03
CA ASP A 287 37.56 21.87 10.30
C ASP A 287 37.63 20.95 11.54
N LEU A 288 37.14 19.71 11.41
CA LEU A 288 37.21 18.68 12.45
C LEU A 288 38.41 17.74 12.30
N SER A 289 39.23 17.93 11.26
CA SER A 289 40.38 17.07 10.93
C SER A 289 40.00 15.59 10.78
N CYS A 290 38.85 15.32 10.14
CA CYS A 290 38.37 13.97 9.85
C CYS A 290 37.97 13.85 8.38
N SER A 291 37.62 12.64 7.92
CA SER A 291 37.03 12.44 6.60
C SER A 291 35.51 12.58 6.62
N VAL A 292 34.89 12.79 5.45
CA VAL A 292 33.43 12.73 5.32
C VAL A 292 32.90 11.35 5.74
N ALA A 293 33.64 10.27 5.45
CA ALA A 293 33.26 8.92 5.87
C ALA A 293 33.21 8.77 7.41
N ASP A 294 34.06 9.50 8.14
CA ASP A 294 34.02 9.54 9.61
C ASP A 294 32.79 10.31 10.10
N LEU A 295 32.44 11.43 9.45
CA LEU A 295 31.22 12.18 9.76
C LEU A 295 29.94 11.36 9.55
N LEU A 296 29.92 10.41 8.60
CA LEU A 296 28.76 9.52 8.41
C LEU A 296 28.63 8.48 9.54
N LYS A 297 29.74 8.06 10.15
CA LYS A 297 29.76 7.01 11.17
C LYS A 297 29.66 7.54 12.60
N ASP A 298 30.27 8.68 12.90
CA ASP A 298 30.44 9.15 14.27
C ASP A 298 29.48 10.30 14.63
N ALA A 299 28.55 10.01 15.53
CA ALA A 299 27.60 10.99 16.05
C ALA A 299 28.27 12.10 16.89
N SER A 300 29.40 11.80 17.55
CA SER A 300 30.13 12.77 18.36
C SER A 300 30.81 13.83 17.50
N LEU A 301 31.36 13.44 16.34
CA LEU A 301 31.94 14.38 15.38
C LEU A 301 30.86 15.30 14.81
N ARG A 302 29.70 14.75 14.39
CA ARG A 302 28.57 15.55 13.93
C ARG A 302 28.07 16.53 15.00
N GLY A 303 28.00 16.10 16.26
CA GLY A 303 27.59 16.94 17.38
C GLY A 303 28.52 18.13 17.69
N ARG A 304 29.76 18.11 17.18
CA ARG A 304 30.73 19.22 17.29
C ARG A 304 30.54 20.29 16.22
N ILE A 305 29.80 19.99 15.14
CA ILE A 305 29.55 20.94 14.05
C ILE A 305 28.55 22.00 14.53
N GLN A 306 28.93 23.28 14.38
CA GLN A 306 28.04 24.42 14.60
C GLN A 306 27.55 24.93 13.25
N PRO A 307 26.30 24.63 12.83
CA PRO A 307 25.79 24.94 11.51
C PRO A 307 25.95 26.42 11.13
N GLU A 308 25.80 27.32 12.10
CA GLU A 308 25.82 28.77 11.91
C GLU A 308 27.15 29.25 11.28
N ARG A 309 28.25 28.51 11.47
CA ARG A 309 29.57 28.82 10.90
C ARG A 309 29.67 28.58 9.40
N TYR A 310 28.75 27.77 8.85
CA TYR A 310 28.75 27.33 7.46
C TYR A 310 27.68 28.01 6.61
N VAL A 311 26.90 28.93 7.20
CA VAL A 311 25.92 29.74 6.47
C VAL A 311 26.64 30.60 5.43
N SER A 312 26.09 30.60 4.21
CA SER A 312 26.61 31.40 3.10
C SER A 312 25.47 32.01 2.30
N GLY A 313 25.79 32.84 1.30
CA GLY A 313 24.76 33.40 0.40
C GLY A 313 23.99 32.35 -0.41
N LYS A 314 24.49 31.10 -0.49
CA LYS A 314 23.84 30.00 -1.22
C LYS A 314 23.25 28.92 -0.32
N VAL A 315 23.79 28.75 0.89
CA VAL A 315 23.41 27.68 1.81
C VAL A 315 22.93 28.30 3.12
N GLY A 316 21.64 28.16 3.40
CA GLY A 316 21.01 28.65 4.63
C GLY A 316 21.04 27.63 5.77
N LEU A 317 20.61 28.06 6.95
CA LEU A 317 20.53 27.22 8.14
C LEU A 317 19.63 25.97 7.96
N PRO A 318 18.43 26.05 7.31
CA PRO A 318 17.60 24.87 7.09
C PRO A 318 18.33 23.79 6.29
N THR A 319 19.02 24.16 5.20
CA THR A 319 19.80 23.24 4.38
C THR A 319 20.92 22.57 5.18
N LEU A 320 21.58 23.30 6.07
CA LEU A 320 22.63 22.73 6.92
C LEU A 320 22.07 21.76 7.96
N GLN A 321 20.87 22.03 8.49
CA GLN A 321 20.16 21.11 9.38
C GLN A 321 19.78 19.82 8.64
N ASP A 322 19.23 19.94 7.43
CA ASP A 322 18.89 18.79 6.58
C ASP A 322 20.14 17.96 6.25
N ILE A 323 21.27 18.63 5.92
CA ILE A 323 22.56 17.96 5.70
C ILE A 323 22.98 17.17 6.93
N LEU A 324 22.94 17.76 8.13
CA LEU A 324 23.37 17.07 9.35
C LEU A 324 22.46 15.90 9.73
N GLU A 325 21.14 16.03 9.51
CA GLU A 325 20.20 14.92 9.66
C GLU A 325 20.53 13.79 8.67
N GLU A 326 20.77 14.14 7.40
CA GLU A 326 21.12 13.19 6.35
C GLU A 326 22.46 12.49 6.61
N LEU A 327 23.49 13.21 7.09
CA LEU A 327 24.76 12.62 7.50
C LEU A 327 24.60 11.61 8.65
N SER A 328 23.55 11.74 9.47
CA SER A 328 23.27 10.79 10.54
C SER A 328 22.71 9.46 10.05
N LYS A 329 21.96 9.49 8.94
CA LYS A 329 21.30 8.33 8.32
C LYS A 329 21.27 8.48 6.79
N PRO A 330 22.41 8.28 6.11
CA PRO A 330 22.51 8.54 4.68
C PRO A 330 21.61 7.63 3.86
N GLY A 331 20.83 8.22 2.96
CA GLY A 331 19.95 7.52 2.03
C GLY A 331 18.79 6.82 2.74
N ARG A 332 18.39 7.29 3.92
CA ARG A 332 17.31 6.68 4.70
C ARG A 332 16.03 6.57 3.87
N ASP A 333 15.53 5.34 3.74
CA ASP A 333 14.22 5.09 3.16
C ASP A 333 13.14 5.65 4.12
N PRO A 334 12.22 6.53 3.65
CA PRO A 334 11.15 7.06 4.48
C PRO A 334 10.04 6.03 4.74
N ARG A 335 10.03 4.89 4.03
CA ARG A 335 9.06 3.81 4.21
C ARG A 335 9.34 3.07 5.53
N ARG A 336 8.29 2.48 6.09
CA ARG A 336 8.40 1.68 7.32
C ARG A 336 9.05 0.33 7.01
N ASP A 337 9.52 -0.34 8.05
CA ASP A 337 10.00 -1.73 7.94
C ASP A 337 8.86 -2.69 7.56
N PHE A 338 9.22 -3.78 6.90
CA PHE A 338 8.26 -4.78 6.44
C PHE A 338 7.63 -5.54 7.61
N GLU A 339 6.31 -5.42 7.76
CA GLU A 339 5.52 -6.14 8.75
C GLU A 339 4.52 -7.10 8.10
N VAL A 340 4.67 -8.39 8.44
CA VAL A 340 3.73 -9.44 8.04
C VAL A 340 2.42 -9.22 8.79
N PHE A 341 1.33 -9.06 8.05
CA PHE A 341 0.00 -9.06 8.63
C PHE A 341 -0.62 -10.44 8.45
N SER A 342 -1.14 -10.98 9.54
CA SER A 342 -1.91 -12.21 9.55
C SER A 342 -3.20 -11.96 10.32
N PHE A 343 -4.30 -12.50 9.81
CA PHE A 343 -5.52 -12.61 10.59
C PHE A 343 -5.31 -13.53 11.79
N ALA A 344 -6.21 -13.46 12.79
CA ALA A 344 -6.13 -14.37 13.93
C ALA A 344 -6.34 -15.82 13.49
N GLU A 345 -5.47 -16.73 13.92
CA GLU A 345 -5.63 -18.15 13.65
C GLU A 345 -6.91 -18.70 14.30
N GLY A 346 -7.66 -19.51 13.55
CA GLY A 346 -8.89 -20.15 14.03
C GLY A 346 -10.14 -19.27 14.07
N VAL A 347 -10.10 -18.08 13.47
CA VAL A 347 -11.27 -17.19 13.33
C VAL A 347 -11.60 -17.03 11.84
N GLU A 348 -12.51 -17.87 11.34
CA GLU A 348 -12.84 -17.93 9.90
C GLU A 348 -14.31 -17.60 9.62
N LYS A 349 -15.18 -17.86 10.59
CA LYS A 349 -16.62 -17.65 10.46
C LYS A 349 -17.14 -16.72 11.55
N LEU A 350 -18.32 -16.17 11.31
CA LEU A 350 -18.97 -15.25 12.25
C LEU A 350 -19.22 -15.94 13.61
N GLU A 351 -19.45 -17.25 13.58
CA GLU A 351 -19.68 -18.09 14.76
C GLU A 351 -18.43 -18.25 15.66
N ASP A 352 -17.23 -18.01 15.12
CA ASP A 352 -15.98 -18.11 15.87
C ASP A 352 -15.74 -16.86 16.75
N LEU A 353 -16.47 -15.76 16.49
CA LEU A 353 -16.30 -14.50 17.17
C LEU A 353 -16.96 -14.49 18.55
N ARG A 354 -16.24 -13.91 19.52
CA ARG A 354 -16.75 -13.63 20.86
C ARG A 354 -16.54 -12.16 21.22
N PRO A 355 -17.52 -11.49 21.85
CA PRO A 355 -17.32 -10.18 22.44
C PRO A 355 -16.09 -10.15 23.35
N GLY A 356 -15.26 -9.12 23.22
CA GLY A 356 -13.99 -8.94 23.92
C GLY A 356 -12.75 -9.45 23.19
N MET A 357 -12.89 -10.20 22.09
CA MET A 357 -11.73 -10.62 21.28
C MET A 357 -11.04 -9.42 20.65
N ASN A 358 -9.71 -9.34 20.78
CA ASN A 358 -8.89 -8.36 20.09
C ASN A 358 -8.25 -9.02 18.87
N LEU A 359 -8.66 -8.59 17.68
CA LEU A 359 -8.32 -9.22 16.41
C LEU A 359 -7.60 -8.23 15.49
N PRO A 360 -6.57 -8.67 14.75
CA PRO A 360 -6.05 -7.90 13.64
C PRO A 360 -7.10 -7.83 12.52
N GLY A 361 -7.26 -6.66 11.92
CA GLY A 361 -8.17 -6.44 10.79
C GLY A 361 -7.61 -5.45 9.77
N ILE A 362 -8.24 -5.41 8.60
CA ILE A 362 -7.91 -4.49 7.52
C ILE A 362 -9.13 -3.62 7.24
N VAL A 363 -8.94 -2.30 7.22
CA VAL A 363 -10.00 -1.35 6.88
C VAL A 363 -10.39 -1.55 5.41
N THR A 364 -11.63 -1.96 5.14
CA THR A 364 -12.14 -2.18 3.78
C THR A 364 -12.77 -0.91 3.20
N ASN A 365 -13.38 -0.08 4.06
CA ASN A 365 -14.05 1.14 3.65
C ASN A 365 -14.10 2.16 4.78
N VAL A 366 -14.07 3.45 4.44
CA VAL A 366 -14.20 4.55 5.40
C VAL A 366 -15.40 5.41 4.98
N THR A 367 -16.30 5.68 5.92
CA THR A 367 -17.53 6.45 5.74
C THR A 367 -17.58 7.59 6.74
N ALA A 368 -18.48 8.56 6.55
CA ALA A 368 -18.63 9.69 7.47
C ALA A 368 -19.00 9.29 8.92
N PHE A 369 -19.61 8.11 9.11
CA PHE A 369 -20.07 7.65 10.43
C PHE A 369 -19.17 6.56 11.04
N GLY A 370 -18.10 6.15 10.36
CA GLY A 370 -17.21 5.09 10.84
C GLY A 370 -16.44 4.40 9.72
N ALA A 371 -15.78 3.30 10.06
CA ALA A 371 -15.01 2.49 9.11
C ALA A 371 -15.42 1.02 9.18
N PHE A 372 -15.43 0.37 8.03
CA PHE A 372 -15.62 -1.06 7.89
C PHE A 372 -14.27 -1.75 7.94
N VAL A 373 -14.17 -2.81 8.74
CA VAL A 373 -12.94 -3.56 8.98
C VAL A 373 -13.22 -5.04 8.77
N ASP A 374 -12.49 -5.64 7.85
CA ASP A 374 -12.44 -7.08 7.67
C ASP A 374 -11.51 -7.68 8.73
N ILE A 375 -12.01 -8.65 9.49
CA ILE A 375 -11.29 -9.37 10.55
C ILE A 375 -11.09 -10.84 10.21
N GLY A 376 -11.37 -11.24 8.96
CA GLY A 376 -11.18 -12.60 8.49
C GLY A 376 -12.45 -13.43 8.39
N VAL A 377 -13.61 -12.94 8.83
CA VAL A 377 -14.87 -13.75 8.93
C VAL A 377 -15.87 -13.61 7.78
N HIS A 378 -15.41 -13.15 6.60
CA HIS A 378 -16.22 -12.90 5.39
C HIS A 378 -17.33 -11.84 5.53
N GLN A 379 -17.37 -11.16 6.67
CA GLN A 379 -18.31 -10.10 6.96
C GLN A 379 -17.57 -8.95 7.63
N ASP A 380 -17.63 -7.77 7.03
CA ASP A 380 -17.01 -6.59 7.60
C ASP A 380 -17.70 -6.19 8.89
N GLY A 381 -16.90 -5.90 9.91
CA GLY A 381 -17.37 -5.28 11.14
C GLY A 381 -17.33 -3.76 11.03
N LEU A 382 -18.28 -3.08 11.67
CA LEU A 382 -18.34 -1.63 11.69
C LEU A 382 -17.67 -1.08 12.95
N VAL A 383 -16.65 -0.24 12.77
CA VAL A 383 -16.11 0.64 13.80
C VAL A 383 -16.79 2.00 13.66
N HIS A 384 -17.72 2.32 14.56
CA HIS A 384 -18.39 3.63 14.57
C HIS A 384 -17.38 4.77 14.84
N VAL A 385 -17.66 6.00 14.39
CA VAL A 385 -16.74 7.16 14.55
C VAL A 385 -16.30 7.39 16.00
N SER A 386 -17.21 7.19 16.95
CA SER A 386 -16.93 7.30 18.40
C SER A 386 -16.08 6.16 18.97
N GLN A 387 -15.84 5.11 18.18
CA GLN A 387 -15.07 3.93 18.54
C GLN A 387 -13.73 3.86 17.77
N LEU A 388 -13.41 4.84 16.92
CA LEU A 388 -12.17 4.88 16.14
C LEU A 388 -10.93 5.29 16.96
N SER A 389 -11.11 6.12 17.99
CA SER A 389 -10.00 6.56 18.85
C SER A 389 -10.51 6.98 20.23
N ASP A 390 -9.60 7.11 21.19
CA ASP A 390 -9.87 7.62 22.52
C ASP A 390 -10.06 9.14 22.56
N ARG A 391 -9.71 9.86 21.49
CA ARG A 391 -9.97 11.29 21.31
C ARG A 391 -11.19 11.54 20.42
N PHE A 392 -11.80 12.71 20.54
CA PHE A 392 -12.89 13.12 19.66
C PHE A 392 -12.41 13.31 18.23
N ILE A 393 -13.08 12.68 17.28
CA ILE A 393 -12.78 12.72 15.84
C ILE A 393 -13.98 13.33 15.12
N ARG A 394 -13.72 14.30 14.24
CA ARG A 394 -14.75 14.86 13.35
C ARG A 394 -14.88 14.06 12.06
N ASP A 395 -13.76 13.66 11.47
CA ASP A 395 -13.73 12.87 10.24
C ASP A 395 -12.97 11.55 10.46
N PRO A 396 -13.63 10.39 10.29
CA PRO A 396 -12.97 9.08 10.29
C PRO A 396 -11.72 8.98 9.40
N ALA A 397 -11.68 9.72 8.28
CA ALA A 397 -10.56 9.71 7.33
C ALA A 397 -9.25 10.30 7.90
N ASP A 398 -9.31 11.00 9.04
CA ASP A 398 -8.15 11.52 9.76
C ASP A 398 -7.43 10.43 10.58
N VAL A 399 -8.12 9.32 10.87
CA VAL A 399 -7.63 8.27 11.78
C VAL A 399 -7.39 6.96 11.07
N VAL A 400 -8.27 6.63 10.12
CA VAL A 400 -8.18 5.40 9.35
C VAL A 400 -8.27 5.66 7.85
N LYS A 401 -7.52 4.88 7.08
CA LYS A 401 -7.59 4.85 5.62
C LYS A 401 -7.91 3.44 5.15
N VAL A 402 -8.44 3.32 3.93
CA VAL A 402 -8.69 2.01 3.30
C VAL A 402 -7.37 1.23 3.17
N ASN A 403 -7.45 -0.09 3.35
CA ASN A 403 -6.34 -1.04 3.45
C ASN A 403 -5.41 -0.87 4.66
N GLN A 404 -5.75 0.01 5.60
CA GLN A 404 -4.97 0.14 6.83
C GLN A 404 -5.18 -1.09 7.72
N LYS A 405 -4.05 -1.68 8.14
CA LYS A 405 -4.01 -2.74 9.15
C LYS A 405 -4.27 -2.10 10.52
N VAL A 406 -5.27 -2.60 11.23
CA VAL A 406 -5.72 -2.10 12.52
C VAL A 406 -5.89 -3.26 13.50
N ARG A 407 -5.82 -2.98 14.81
CA ARG A 407 -6.32 -3.91 15.83
C ARG A 407 -7.69 -3.43 16.27
N VAL A 408 -8.64 -4.36 16.31
CA VAL A 408 -10.03 -4.08 16.65
C VAL A 408 -10.50 -5.05 17.72
N THR A 409 -11.28 -4.55 18.66
CA THR A 409 -11.96 -5.37 19.66
C THR A 409 -13.40 -5.61 19.25
N VAL A 410 -13.84 -6.86 19.30
CA VAL A 410 -15.23 -7.24 19.06
C VAL A 410 -16.09 -6.76 20.23
N LEU A 411 -17.03 -5.85 19.96
CA LEU A 411 -17.99 -5.37 20.97
C LEU A 411 -19.22 -6.27 21.04
N GLU A 412 -19.78 -6.59 19.87
CA GLU A 412 -21.05 -7.30 19.73
C GLU A 412 -21.06 -8.10 18.43
N VAL A 413 -21.68 -9.29 18.46
CA VAL A 413 -21.88 -10.16 17.30
C VAL A 413 -23.37 -10.48 17.20
N ASP A 414 -24.03 -9.99 16.16
CA ASP A 414 -25.42 -10.29 15.82
C ASP A 414 -25.43 -11.34 14.70
N LEU A 415 -25.50 -12.63 15.09
CA LEU A 415 -25.55 -13.77 14.16
C LEU A 415 -26.79 -13.72 13.25
N PRO A 416 -28.02 -13.47 13.75
CA PRO A 416 -29.20 -13.36 12.89
C PRO A 416 -29.09 -12.33 11.77
N ARG A 417 -28.50 -11.16 12.06
CA ARG A 417 -28.35 -10.08 11.07
C ARG A 417 -27.01 -10.07 10.36
N LYS A 418 -26.10 -11.00 10.69
CA LYS A 418 -24.72 -11.05 10.19
C LYS A 418 -23.98 -9.72 10.36
N ARG A 419 -23.98 -9.18 11.58
CA ARG A 419 -23.32 -7.90 11.90
C ARG A 419 -22.32 -8.06 13.04
N VAL A 420 -21.19 -7.37 12.91
CA VAL A 420 -20.17 -7.28 13.95
C VAL A 420 -19.94 -5.81 14.28
N ALA A 421 -20.05 -5.45 15.56
CA ALA A 421 -19.66 -4.14 16.06
C ALA A 421 -18.23 -4.22 16.59
N LEU A 422 -17.37 -3.29 16.14
CA LEU A 422 -15.94 -3.27 16.44
C LEU A 422 -15.55 -1.95 17.11
N SER A 423 -14.45 -1.97 17.87
CA SER A 423 -13.84 -0.79 18.47
C SER A 423 -12.33 -0.78 18.29
N MET A 424 -11.76 0.39 18.04
CA MET A 424 -10.31 0.65 18.00
C MET A 424 -9.82 1.41 19.24
N ARG A 425 -10.68 1.62 20.25
CA ARG A 425 -10.32 2.31 21.50
C ARG A 425 -9.43 1.44 22.38
N SER A 426 -8.59 2.08 23.20
CA SER A 426 -7.69 1.38 24.12
C SER A 426 -8.45 0.64 25.23
N LYS A 427 -9.62 1.15 25.62
CA LYS A 427 -10.52 0.54 26.61
C LYS A 427 -11.95 0.50 26.05
N PRO A 428 -12.31 -0.54 25.30
CA PRO A 428 -13.66 -0.69 24.78
C PRO A 428 -14.62 -1.05 25.93
N GLU A 429 -15.63 -0.21 26.15
CA GLU A 429 -16.75 -0.57 27.02
C GLU A 429 -17.59 -1.63 26.30
N THR A 430 -17.51 -2.88 26.76
CA THR A 430 -18.41 -3.92 26.28
C THR A 430 -19.80 -3.66 26.86
N VAL A 431 -20.80 -3.59 25.99
CA VAL A 431 -22.20 -3.44 26.41
C VAL A 431 -22.59 -4.74 27.11
N LYS A 432 -22.43 -4.82 28.44
CA LYS A 432 -23.20 -5.78 29.24
C LYS A 432 -24.67 -5.44 29.02
N GLY A 433 -25.45 -6.44 28.62
CA GLY A 433 -26.82 -6.31 28.12
C GLY A 433 -27.60 -5.17 28.76
N ARG A 434 -28.11 -4.28 27.91
CA ARG A 434 -29.13 -3.31 28.30
C ARG A 434 -30.34 -4.12 28.78
N GLU A 435 -30.50 -4.28 30.09
CA GLU A 435 -31.79 -4.59 30.66
C GLU A 435 -32.77 -3.52 30.18
N THR A 436 -33.90 -3.98 29.68
CA THR A 436 -34.99 -3.17 29.17
C THR A 436 -35.57 -2.32 30.29
N HIS A 437 -35.00 -1.12 30.49
CA HIS A 437 -35.65 -0.08 31.28
C HIS A 437 -36.97 0.30 30.60
N THR A 438 -38.05 -0.30 31.08
CA THR A 438 -39.40 0.10 30.78
C THR A 438 -39.62 1.45 31.46
N PRO A 439 -40.02 2.52 30.75
CA PRO A 439 -40.33 3.79 31.40
C PRO A 439 -41.52 3.61 32.35
N PRO A 440 -41.56 4.28 33.52
CA PRO A 440 -42.70 4.20 34.41
C PRO A 440 -43.95 4.78 33.74
N ALA A 441 -45.08 4.07 33.89
CA ALA A 441 -46.37 4.44 33.34
C ALA A 441 -46.87 5.77 33.92
N VAL A 442 -47.24 6.70 33.04
CA VAL A 442 -47.94 7.94 33.38
C VAL A 442 -49.42 7.61 33.67
N PRO A 443 -50.04 8.12 34.75
CA PRO A 443 -51.45 7.86 35.03
C PRO A 443 -52.36 8.68 34.12
N THR A 444 -53.32 7.99 33.49
CA THR A 444 -54.36 8.55 32.61
C THR A 444 -55.40 9.34 33.43
N PRO A 445 -55.78 10.58 33.05
CA PRO A 445 -56.97 11.22 33.60
C PRO A 445 -58.25 10.73 32.91
N SER A 446 -59.31 10.66 33.71
CA SER A 446 -60.65 10.18 33.40
C SER A 446 -61.33 10.90 32.22
N ARG A 447 -61.96 10.10 31.34
CA ARG A 447 -62.79 10.53 30.22
C ARG A 447 -64.21 10.82 30.69
N GLN A 448 -64.66 12.08 30.61
CA GLN A 448 -66.09 12.43 30.59
C GLN A 448 -66.57 12.50 29.14
N THR A 449 -67.71 11.86 28.90
CA THR A 449 -68.42 11.74 27.62
C THR A 449 -69.21 13.01 27.29
N PRO A 450 -69.37 13.32 25.99
CA PRO A 450 -70.62 13.90 25.49
C PRO A 450 -71.26 13.06 24.36
N PRO A 451 -72.54 13.30 24.04
CA PRO A 451 -73.41 12.29 23.43
C PRO A 451 -73.46 12.32 21.90
N SER A 452 -74.04 11.23 21.41
CA SER A 452 -74.30 10.78 20.04
C SER A 452 -75.21 11.69 19.20
N SER A 453 -74.96 11.75 17.87
CA SER A 453 -75.95 11.35 16.85
C SER A 453 -75.43 11.41 15.40
N ALA A 454 -75.64 10.29 14.69
CA ALA A 454 -76.07 10.12 13.28
C ALA A 454 -75.17 10.51 12.06
N GLY A 455 -74.75 9.46 11.32
CA GLY A 455 -75.20 9.26 9.92
C GLY A 455 -74.22 9.51 8.76
N GLY A 456 -73.84 8.45 8.02
CA GLY A 456 -73.52 8.52 6.57
C GLY A 456 -72.18 7.89 6.10
N PRO A 457 -72.09 7.24 4.92
CA PRO A 457 -71.08 6.20 4.66
C PRO A 457 -69.89 6.61 3.75
N SER A 458 -68.76 5.92 4.00
CA SER A 458 -67.59 5.56 3.15
C SER A 458 -67.26 6.32 1.85
N LYS A 459 -66.01 6.83 1.78
CA LYS A 459 -65.15 6.82 0.56
C LYS A 459 -63.66 6.66 0.94
N PRO A 460 -62.83 6.01 0.11
CA PRO A 460 -61.42 5.77 0.41
C PRO A 460 -60.54 6.93 -0.10
N SER A 461 -59.56 7.31 0.71
CA SER A 461 -58.40 8.15 0.35
C SER A 461 -57.19 7.49 0.98
N GLY A 462 -56.02 7.34 0.38
CA GLY A 462 -55.44 7.87 -0.84
C GLY A 462 -53.97 7.47 -0.76
N VAL A 463 -53.41 7.10 -1.89
CA VAL A 463 -52.16 6.35 -2.04
C VAL A 463 -50.93 7.19 -1.69
N PHE A 464 -49.96 6.49 -1.10
CA PHE A 464 -48.53 6.79 -0.94
C PHE A 464 -47.95 7.63 -2.09
N ASN A 465 -47.30 8.74 -1.73
CA ASN A 465 -46.57 9.60 -2.67
C ASN A 465 -45.20 8.96 -2.99
N ASN A 466 -45.03 8.44 -4.22
CA ASN A 466 -43.76 7.88 -4.70
C ASN A 466 -43.05 8.88 -5.65
N PRO A 467 -41.93 9.50 -5.23
CA PRO A 467 -41.30 10.61 -5.94
C PRO A 467 -40.54 10.25 -7.24
N PHE A 468 -40.68 9.04 -7.77
CA PHE A 468 -40.00 8.60 -9.00
C PHE A 468 -40.90 8.42 -10.25
N ALA A 469 -42.21 8.67 -10.14
CA ALA A 469 -43.13 8.48 -11.28
C ALA A 469 -43.11 9.63 -12.31
N GLU A 470 -42.64 10.83 -11.95
CA GLU A 470 -42.66 11.99 -12.86
C GLU A 470 -41.46 12.10 -13.81
N ALA A 471 -40.39 11.32 -13.60
CA ALA A 471 -39.19 11.39 -14.45
C ALA A 471 -39.26 10.51 -15.72
N LEU A 472 -40.24 9.61 -15.84
CA LEU A 472 -40.39 8.69 -16.98
C LEU A 472 -41.42 9.15 -18.03
N ARG A 473 -41.97 10.36 -17.90
CA ARG A 473 -42.99 10.91 -18.82
C ARG A 473 -42.52 12.03 -19.75
N LYS A 474 -41.22 12.34 -19.79
CA LYS A 474 -40.64 13.30 -20.75
C LYS A 474 -39.49 12.70 -21.55
N LYS A 475 -39.85 11.81 -22.48
CA LYS A 475 -39.13 11.55 -23.74
C LYS A 475 -40.10 10.85 -24.68
N ASN A 476 -40.85 11.66 -25.43
CA ASN A 476 -41.28 11.35 -26.79
C ASN A 476 -40.73 12.46 -27.67
#